data_AF-A0A4Q3W542-F1
#
_entry.id   AF-A0A4Q3W542-F1
#
_cell.length_a   1.000
_cell.length_b   1.000
_cell.length_c   1.000
_cell.angle_alpha   90.00
_cell.angle_beta   90.00
_cell.angle_gamma   90.00
#
_symmetry.space_group_name_H-M   'P 1'
#
loop_
_entity.id
_entity.type
_entity.pdbx_description
1 polymer ?
#
loop_
_entity_poly.entity_id
_entity_poly.type
_entity_poly.pdbx_seq_one_letter_code
_entity_poly.pdbx_strand_id
1 'polypeptide(L)'
;MLHQPTIHNGFSENAQLVNPVHTDTISELTKSDEFIDAFQRQYLHELADLMVKLGQPAGKKSFLVFKNNKYINITTEKIAYFYLKYDNTILVTFDKQEYGVNHSLEEIQHLLSSGQFFRVNRQYLVSFSAIKEVEHYFARKLLVNLTIPTQEKLLISKSKSAIFLQWLDNR
;
A
#
# COMPACT_ATOMS: atom_id res chain seq x y z
N MET A 1 -20.70 92.98 25.28
CA MET A 1 -20.59 91.71 24.52
C MET A 1 -19.52 90.86 25.19
N LEU A 2 -19.82 89.57 25.22
CA LEU A 2 -19.28 88.50 26.04
C LEU A 2 -17.78 88.20 25.85
N HIS A 3 -17.13 87.94 26.99
CA HIS A 3 -16.07 86.94 27.26
C HIS A 3 -14.62 87.11 26.72
N GLN A 4 -13.75 87.59 27.61
CA GLN A 4 -12.46 86.97 27.97
C GLN A 4 -12.69 85.54 28.58
N PRO A 5 -11.68 84.71 28.98
CA PRO A 5 -10.26 84.58 28.62
C PRO A 5 -9.73 83.09 28.57
N THR A 6 -8.42 82.92 28.33
CA THR A 6 -7.44 82.03 29.03
C THR A 6 -7.19 80.51 28.81
N ILE A 7 -5.86 80.23 28.87
CA ILE A 7 -4.98 79.09 29.27
C ILE A 7 -4.84 77.75 28.51
N HIS A 8 -3.54 77.34 28.42
CA HIS A 8 -2.89 76.01 28.64
C HIS A 8 -3.73 74.74 28.40
N ASN A 9 -3.24 73.65 27.79
CA ASN A 9 -2.09 72.84 28.22
C ASN A 9 -1.95 71.59 27.33
N GLY A 10 -0.78 70.94 27.34
CA GLY A 10 -0.59 69.49 27.10
C GLY A 10 -0.44 69.02 25.65
N PHE A 11 0.50 68.11 25.38
CA PHE A 11 0.20 66.69 25.14
C PHE A 11 1.49 65.91 24.81
N SER A 12 1.62 64.76 25.45
CA SER A 12 2.67 63.77 25.32
C SER A 12 2.59 62.95 24.02
N GLU A 13 3.66 62.17 23.79
CA GLU A 13 3.61 60.77 23.37
C GLU A 13 3.46 60.47 21.87
N ASN A 14 4.47 59.78 21.31
CA ASN A 14 4.28 58.88 20.19
C ASN A 14 5.17 57.65 20.40
N ALA A 15 4.62 56.70 21.17
CA ALA A 15 5.05 55.31 21.13
C ALA A 15 4.65 54.72 19.76
N GLN A 16 5.61 54.21 19.00
CA GLN A 16 5.33 53.45 17.78
C GLN A 16 4.68 52.12 18.15
N LEU A 17 3.48 51.93 17.58
CA LEU A 17 2.58 50.81 17.76
C LEU A 17 3.20 49.51 17.20
N VAL A 18 3.37 48.53 18.07
CA VAL A 18 3.48 47.11 17.70
C VAL A 18 2.09 46.62 17.29
N ASN A 19 1.91 46.28 16.02
CA ASN A 19 0.69 45.60 15.55
C ASN A 19 0.66 44.16 16.11
N PRO A 20 -0.44 43.72 16.76
CA PRO A 20 -0.58 42.34 17.17
C PRO A 20 -0.93 41.48 15.94
N VAL A 21 -0.07 40.51 15.64
CA VAL A 21 -0.42 39.44 14.69
C VAL A 21 -1.52 38.59 15.34
N HIS A 22 -2.69 38.58 14.72
CA HIS A 22 -3.84 37.75 15.07
C HIS A 22 -3.42 36.28 15.28
N THR A 23 -3.68 35.73 16.45
CA THR A 23 -3.40 34.34 16.84
C THR A 23 -4.46 33.33 16.36
N ASP A 24 -5.31 33.70 15.41
CA ASP A 24 -6.45 32.86 14.98
C ASP A 24 -6.10 31.85 13.87
N THR A 25 -4.94 31.98 13.22
CA THR A 25 -4.59 31.20 12.02
C THR A 25 -4.21 29.74 12.30
N ILE A 26 -3.64 29.43 13.47
CA ILE A 26 -3.12 28.08 13.77
C ILE A 26 -4.26 27.08 14.03
N SER A 27 -5.36 27.55 14.61
CA SER A 27 -6.55 26.75 14.89
C SER A 27 -7.38 26.42 13.65
N GLU A 28 -7.29 27.24 12.60
CA GLU A 28 -7.95 27.00 11.31
C GLU A 28 -7.14 26.02 10.44
N LEU A 29 -5.82 26.09 10.48
CA LEU A 29 -4.93 25.17 9.75
C LEU A 29 -5.11 23.71 10.22
N THR A 30 -5.21 23.48 11.54
CA THR A 30 -5.41 22.14 12.11
C THR A 30 -6.79 21.55 11.76
N LYS A 31 -7.84 22.37 11.76
CA LYS A 31 -9.16 21.95 11.27
C LYS A 31 -9.16 21.63 9.79
N SER A 32 -8.37 22.37 8.99
CA SER A 32 -8.23 22.10 7.56
C SER A 32 -7.50 20.78 7.29
N ASP A 33 -6.50 20.43 8.10
CA ASP A 33 -5.78 19.16 7.97
C ASP A 33 -6.65 17.96 8.37
N GLU A 34 -7.38 18.05 9.47
CA GLU A 34 -8.34 17.00 9.87
C GLU A 34 -9.49 16.85 8.87
N PHE A 35 -9.95 17.97 8.30
CA PHE A 35 -11.00 17.99 7.28
C PHE A 35 -10.50 17.39 5.95
N ILE A 36 -9.27 17.72 5.52
CA ILE A 36 -8.63 17.12 4.34
C ILE A 36 -8.43 15.61 4.57
N ASP A 37 -7.97 15.19 5.74
CA ASP A 37 -7.74 13.78 6.07
C ASP A 37 -9.07 12.99 6.14
N ALA A 38 -10.12 13.58 6.72
CA ALA A 38 -11.47 13.00 6.72
C ALA A 38 -12.07 12.91 5.30
N PHE A 39 -11.91 13.96 4.51
CA PHE A 39 -12.37 14.01 3.12
C PHE A 39 -11.62 13.01 2.25
N GLN A 40 -10.31 12.89 2.42
CA GLN A 40 -9.47 11.95 1.70
C GLN A 40 -9.78 10.50 2.09
N ARG A 41 -10.06 10.23 3.37
CA ARG A 41 -10.59 8.93 3.83
C ARG A 41 -11.96 8.61 3.22
N GLN A 42 -12.86 9.57 3.18
CA GLN A 42 -14.18 9.41 2.56
C GLN A 42 -14.06 9.13 1.06
N TYR A 43 -13.21 9.87 0.35
CA TYR A 43 -12.93 9.65 -1.08
C TYR A 43 -12.34 8.27 -1.35
N LEU A 44 -11.38 7.82 -0.53
CA LEU A 44 -10.81 6.46 -0.63
C LEU A 44 -11.87 5.37 -0.35
N HIS A 45 -12.80 5.63 0.56
CA HIS A 45 -13.89 4.71 0.86
C HIS A 45 -14.88 4.61 -0.32
N GLU A 46 -15.30 5.74 -0.88
CA GLU A 46 -16.18 5.78 -2.06
C GLU A 46 -15.52 5.14 -3.30
N LEU A 47 -14.21 5.38 -3.48
CA LEU A 47 -13.43 4.75 -4.55
C LEU A 47 -13.34 3.23 -4.35
N ALA A 48 -13.13 2.76 -3.12
CA ALA A 48 -13.11 1.33 -2.81
C ALA A 48 -14.48 0.69 -3.09
N ASP A 49 -15.57 1.35 -2.69
CA ASP A 49 -16.94 0.90 -2.94
C ASP A 49 -17.25 0.83 -4.45
N LEU A 50 -16.77 1.81 -5.22
CA LEU A 50 -16.89 1.80 -6.68
C LEU A 50 -16.06 0.68 -7.31
N MET A 51 -14.84 0.42 -6.83
CA MET A 51 -14.02 -0.71 -7.31
C MET A 51 -14.68 -2.07 -7.04
N VAL A 52 -15.30 -2.22 -5.86
CA VAL A 52 -16.09 -3.42 -5.52
C VAL A 52 -17.29 -3.56 -6.46
N LYS A 53 -18.03 -2.46 -6.73
CA LYS A 53 -19.18 -2.45 -7.66
C LYS A 53 -18.78 -2.71 -9.12
N LEU A 54 -17.58 -2.31 -9.53
CA LEU A 54 -17.01 -2.57 -10.86
C LEU A 54 -16.41 -3.99 -10.98
N GLY A 55 -16.54 -4.83 -9.96
CA GLY A 55 -16.07 -6.21 -10.01
C GLY A 55 -14.55 -6.35 -9.92
N GLN A 56 -13.86 -5.31 -9.43
CA GLN A 56 -12.44 -5.39 -9.06
C GLN A 56 -12.36 -5.55 -7.54
N PRO A 57 -12.54 -6.77 -6.98
CA PRO A 57 -12.33 -6.96 -5.56
C PRO A 57 -10.88 -6.57 -5.25
N ALA A 58 -10.71 -5.55 -4.42
CA ALA A 58 -9.44 -5.23 -3.83
C ALA A 58 -8.99 -6.49 -3.07
N GLY A 59 -8.06 -7.24 -3.65
CA GLY A 59 -7.62 -8.52 -3.10
C GLY A 59 -7.20 -8.40 -1.64
N LYS A 60 -7.25 -9.52 -0.92
CA LYS A 60 -6.91 -9.65 0.50
C LYS A 60 -5.62 -8.90 0.81
N LYS A 61 -5.69 -8.01 1.81
CA LYS A 61 -4.59 -7.10 2.18
C LYS A 61 -3.59 -7.69 3.18
N SER A 62 -3.98 -8.73 3.91
CA SER A 62 -3.07 -9.37 4.86
C SER A 62 -3.49 -10.79 5.24
N PHE A 63 -2.53 -11.55 5.76
CA PHE A 63 -2.68 -12.90 6.29
C PHE A 63 -2.31 -12.91 7.78
N LEU A 64 -3.25 -13.37 8.61
CA LEU A 64 -2.99 -13.64 10.01
C LEU A 64 -2.35 -15.03 10.12
N VAL A 65 -1.14 -15.09 10.66
CA VAL A 65 -0.39 -16.34 10.86
C VAL A 65 -0.02 -16.51 12.32
N PHE A 66 0.10 -17.76 12.77
CA PHE A 66 0.50 -18.07 14.13
C PHE A 66 1.92 -18.65 14.14
N LYS A 67 2.85 -18.00 14.85
CA LYS A 67 4.26 -18.42 14.95
C LYS A 67 4.80 -18.05 16.33
N ASN A 68 5.54 -18.95 16.96
CA ASN A 68 6.18 -18.72 18.27
C ASN A 68 5.20 -18.21 19.34
N ASN A 69 4.02 -18.83 19.44
CA ASN A 69 2.94 -18.47 20.37
C ASN A 69 2.40 -17.03 20.21
N LYS A 70 2.49 -16.46 18.99
CA LYS A 70 2.02 -15.11 18.66
C LYS A 70 1.27 -15.12 17.33
N TYR A 71 0.24 -14.29 17.27
CA TYR A 71 -0.40 -13.91 16.01
C TYR A 71 0.37 -12.78 15.35
N ILE A 72 0.67 -12.94 14.07
CA ILE A 72 1.43 -11.97 13.27
C ILE A 72 0.58 -11.67 12.05
N ASN A 73 0.35 -10.38 11.80
CA ASN A 73 -0.35 -9.93 10.60
C ASN A 73 0.68 -9.60 9.51
N ILE A 74 0.70 -10.38 8.43
CA ILE A 74 1.60 -10.19 7.30
C ILE A 74 0.83 -9.52 6.17
N THR A 75 1.19 -8.27 5.83
CA THR A 75 0.55 -7.56 4.72
C THR A 75 0.98 -8.16 3.38
N THR A 76 0.09 -8.12 2.41
CA THR A 76 0.27 -8.73 1.09
C THR A 76 1.50 -8.17 0.36
N GLU A 77 1.83 -6.89 0.58
CA GLU A 77 2.99 -6.22 0.00
C GLU A 77 4.33 -6.75 0.54
N LYS A 78 4.34 -7.35 1.74
CA LYS A 78 5.54 -7.98 2.32
C LYS A 78 5.79 -9.38 1.81
N ILE A 79 4.86 -9.95 1.05
CA ILE A 79 4.92 -11.34 0.59
C ILE A 79 5.61 -11.40 -0.77
N ALA A 80 6.66 -12.22 -0.86
CA ALA A 80 7.38 -12.46 -2.10
C ALA A 80 6.68 -13.56 -2.93
N TYR A 81 6.33 -14.68 -2.30
CA TYR A 81 5.59 -15.76 -2.95
C TYR A 81 4.95 -16.70 -1.93
N PHE A 82 4.04 -17.52 -2.42
CA PHE A 82 3.51 -18.68 -1.73
C PHE A 82 3.95 -19.95 -2.46
N TYR A 83 4.21 -21.02 -1.73
CA TYR A 83 4.52 -22.32 -2.32
C TYR A 83 3.96 -23.50 -1.55
N LEU A 84 3.82 -24.64 -2.23
CA LEU A 84 3.44 -25.91 -1.61
C LEU A 84 4.69 -26.69 -1.16
N LYS A 85 4.71 -27.10 0.11
CA LYS A 85 5.74 -27.93 0.72
C LYS A 85 5.08 -29.04 1.54
N TYR A 86 5.25 -30.30 1.12
CA TYR A 86 4.61 -31.46 1.76
C TYR A 86 3.10 -31.25 1.99
N ASP A 87 2.38 -30.85 0.94
CA ASP A 87 0.94 -30.50 0.96
C ASP A 87 0.52 -29.33 1.85
N ASN A 88 1.48 -28.65 2.48
CA ASN A 88 1.24 -27.43 3.24
C ASN A 88 1.53 -26.20 2.39
N THR A 89 0.67 -25.20 2.46
CA THR A 89 0.93 -23.91 1.83
C THR A 89 1.79 -23.06 2.76
N ILE A 90 2.91 -22.58 2.22
CA ILE A 90 3.87 -21.73 2.90
C ILE A 90 3.89 -20.35 2.23
N LEU A 91 3.82 -19.30 3.04
CA LEU A 91 4.03 -17.92 2.67
C LEU A 91 5.50 -17.56 2.94
N VAL A 92 6.17 -16.94 1.96
CA VAL A 92 7.53 -16.40 2.10
C VAL A 92 7.51 -14.89 1.90
N THR A 93 8.09 -14.17 2.86
CA THR A 93 8.19 -12.70 2.83
C THR A 93 9.52 -12.21 2.25
N PHE A 94 9.60 -10.93 1.89
CA PHE A 94 10.82 -10.30 1.38
C PHE A 94 11.97 -10.26 2.39
N ASP A 95 11.68 -10.34 3.69
CA ASP A 95 12.68 -10.51 4.76
C ASP A 95 13.08 -11.98 4.98
N LYS A 96 12.71 -12.88 4.05
CA LYS A 96 13.06 -14.31 4.01
C LYS A 96 12.46 -15.12 5.16
N GLN A 97 11.39 -14.63 5.79
CA GLN A 97 10.66 -15.40 6.79
C GLN A 97 9.62 -16.31 6.13
N GLU A 98 9.48 -17.52 6.67
CA GLU A 98 8.44 -18.46 6.26
C GLU A 98 7.34 -18.56 7.33
N TYR A 99 6.11 -18.72 6.85
CA TYR A 99 4.91 -18.90 7.66
C TYR A 99 3.97 -19.92 6.99
N GLY A 100 3.47 -20.88 7.77
CA GLY A 100 2.39 -21.75 7.31
C GLY A 100 1.07 -20.98 7.24
N VAL A 101 0.25 -21.30 6.23
CA VAL A 101 -1.10 -20.72 6.08
C VAL A 101 -2.14 -21.83 5.89
N ASN A 102 -3.30 -21.66 6.51
CA ASN A 102 -4.39 -22.67 6.52
C ASN A 102 -5.26 -22.64 5.26
N HIS A 103 -4.77 -22.09 4.16
CA HIS A 103 -5.48 -22.00 2.89
C HIS A 103 -4.66 -22.75 1.84
N SER A 104 -5.34 -23.48 0.96
CA SER A 104 -4.72 -24.04 -0.23
C SER A 104 -4.21 -22.93 -1.15
N LEU A 105 -3.25 -23.28 -2.00
CA LEU A 105 -2.67 -22.31 -2.93
C LEU A 105 -3.68 -21.81 -3.98
N GLU A 106 -4.73 -22.60 -4.25
CA GLU A 106 -5.86 -22.23 -5.11
C GLU A 106 -6.76 -21.20 -4.42
N GLU A 107 -7.17 -21.43 -3.17
CA GLU A 107 -7.94 -20.46 -2.39
C GLU A 107 -7.19 -19.13 -2.25
N ILE A 108 -5.88 -19.17 -1.98
CA ILE A 108 -5.06 -17.97 -1.89
C ILE A 108 -5.05 -17.20 -3.22
N GLN A 109 -4.97 -17.90 -4.35
CA GLN A 109 -5.01 -17.26 -5.66
C GLN A 109 -6.33 -16.50 -5.88
N HIS A 110 -7.46 -17.03 -5.41
CA HIS A 110 -8.76 -16.36 -5.48
C HIS A 110 -8.90 -15.19 -4.51
N LEU A 111 -8.21 -15.24 -3.37
CA LEU A 111 -8.22 -14.17 -2.38
C LEU A 111 -7.35 -12.98 -2.79
N LEU A 112 -6.28 -13.20 -3.57
CA LEU A 112 -5.32 -12.17 -3.94
C LEU A 112 -5.72 -11.42 -5.21
N SER A 113 -5.19 -10.21 -5.35
CA SER A 113 -5.32 -9.46 -6.60
C SER A 113 -4.58 -10.21 -7.72
N SER A 114 -5.30 -10.56 -8.78
CA SER A 114 -4.73 -11.12 -10.02
C SER A 114 -3.76 -10.15 -10.69
N GLY A 115 -3.92 -8.85 -10.42
CA GLY A 115 -2.89 -7.86 -10.63
C GLY A 115 -1.65 -8.29 -9.86
N GLN A 116 -1.62 -8.26 -8.54
CA GLN A 116 -0.36 -8.39 -7.78
C GLN A 116 0.31 -9.78 -7.82
N PHE A 117 -0.44 -10.87 -7.99
CA PHE A 117 0.11 -12.23 -7.92
C PHE A 117 -0.20 -13.06 -9.17
N PHE A 118 0.77 -13.89 -9.56
CA PHE A 118 0.62 -14.81 -10.69
C PHE A 118 1.01 -16.24 -10.35
N ARG A 119 0.18 -17.18 -10.79
CA ARG A 119 0.39 -18.61 -10.60
C ARG A 119 1.35 -19.16 -11.65
N VAL A 120 2.65 -19.13 -11.36
CA VAL A 120 3.70 -19.51 -12.32
C VAL A 120 3.66 -21.00 -12.67
N ASN A 121 3.35 -21.88 -11.71
CA ASN A 121 3.19 -23.32 -11.93
C ASN A 121 2.24 -23.92 -10.87
N ARG A 122 2.19 -25.26 -10.70
CA ARG A 122 1.33 -25.94 -9.71
C ARG A 122 1.84 -25.82 -8.27
N GLN A 123 3.06 -25.35 -8.03
CA GLN A 123 3.66 -25.28 -6.70
C GLN A 123 3.87 -23.84 -6.22
N TYR A 124 3.98 -22.85 -7.11
CA TYR A 124 4.28 -21.46 -6.74
C TYR A 124 3.24 -20.43 -7.23
N LEU A 125 2.91 -19.48 -6.37
CA LEU A 125 2.14 -18.25 -6.63
C LEU A 125 3.02 -17.07 -6.24
N VAL A 126 3.38 -16.22 -7.20
CA VAL A 126 4.48 -15.26 -7.07
C VAL A 126 3.96 -13.83 -7.12
N SER A 127 4.46 -12.99 -6.21
CA SER A 127 4.23 -11.55 -6.24
C SER A 127 5.01 -10.92 -7.39
N PHE A 128 4.41 -9.98 -8.09
CA PHE A 128 5.08 -9.19 -9.12
C PHE A 128 6.36 -8.52 -8.60
N SER A 129 6.29 -7.92 -7.41
CA SER A 129 7.43 -7.23 -6.79
C SER A 129 8.60 -8.17 -6.45
N ALA A 130 8.39 -9.48 -6.48
CA ALA A 130 9.43 -10.47 -6.24
C ALA A 130 10.17 -10.89 -7.51
N ILE A 131 9.64 -10.56 -8.70
CA ILE A 131 10.25 -10.96 -9.97
C ILE A 131 11.44 -10.03 -10.24
N LYS A 132 12.63 -10.62 -10.32
CA LYS A 132 13.87 -9.90 -10.65
C LYS A 132 14.04 -9.82 -12.16
N GLU A 133 13.94 -10.95 -12.83
CA GLU A 133 14.12 -11.07 -14.28
C GLU A 133 13.45 -12.35 -14.79
N VAL A 134 13.19 -12.37 -16.09
CA VAL A 134 12.61 -13.51 -16.79
C VAL A 134 13.45 -13.77 -18.03
N GLU A 135 13.88 -15.02 -18.21
CA GLU A 135 14.70 -15.42 -19.34
C GLU A 135 14.09 -16.59 -20.11
N HIS A 136 14.42 -16.68 -21.40
CA HIS A 136 14.07 -17.85 -22.17
C HIS A 136 14.84 -19.07 -21.68
N TYR A 137 14.14 -20.19 -21.62
CA TYR A 137 14.68 -21.46 -21.16
C TYR A 137 14.37 -22.58 -22.16
N PHE A 138 14.89 -23.78 -21.91
CA PHE A 138 14.74 -24.90 -22.83
C PHE A 138 13.25 -25.17 -23.18
N ALA A 139 13.02 -25.73 -24.37
CA ALA A 139 11.68 -26.09 -24.87
C ALA A 139 10.67 -24.92 -24.89
N ARG A 140 11.14 -23.69 -25.16
CA ARG A 140 10.32 -22.46 -25.18
C ARG A 140 9.60 -22.20 -23.86
N LYS A 141 10.18 -22.64 -22.76
CA LYS A 141 9.74 -22.26 -21.41
C LYS A 141 10.33 -20.91 -21.06
N LEU A 142 9.73 -20.25 -20.07
CA LEU A 142 10.36 -19.11 -19.40
C LEU A 142 10.85 -19.57 -18.03
N LEU A 143 12.03 -19.10 -17.63
CA LEU A 143 12.54 -19.21 -16.28
C LEU A 143 12.34 -17.86 -15.58
N VAL A 144 11.63 -17.89 -14.46
CA VAL A 144 11.37 -16.70 -13.63
C VAL A 144 12.36 -16.71 -12.47
N ASN A 145 13.22 -15.70 -12.40
CA ASN A 145 14.17 -15.53 -11.32
C ASN A 145 13.61 -14.49 -10.33
N LEU A 146 13.59 -14.85 -9.04
CA LEU A 146 13.06 -13.99 -7.99
C LEU A 146 14.19 -13.31 -7.20
N THR A 147 13.86 -12.20 -6.55
CA THR A 147 14.75 -11.53 -5.58
C THR A 147 14.95 -12.37 -4.32
N ILE A 148 13.94 -13.13 -3.91
CA ILE A 148 14.01 -14.12 -2.84
C ILE A 148 14.20 -15.51 -3.46
N PRO A 149 15.29 -16.23 -3.14
CA PRO A 149 15.60 -17.50 -3.80
C PRO A 149 14.56 -18.58 -3.48
N THR A 150 14.23 -19.38 -4.49
CA THR A 150 13.37 -20.56 -4.37
C THR A 150 14.20 -21.85 -4.38
N GLN A 151 13.66 -22.92 -3.81
CA GLN A 151 14.32 -24.23 -3.84
C GLN A 151 14.30 -24.84 -5.24
N GLU A 152 13.25 -24.58 -6.01
CA GLU A 152 13.04 -25.11 -7.35
C GLU A 152 13.07 -23.99 -8.40
N LYS A 153 13.39 -24.35 -9.65
CA LYS A 153 13.29 -23.44 -10.79
C LYS A 153 11.84 -23.12 -11.12
N LEU A 154 11.50 -21.84 -11.21
CA LEU A 154 10.16 -21.40 -11.58
C LEU A 154 10.00 -21.39 -13.09
N LEU A 155 9.57 -22.52 -13.64
CA LEU A 155 9.38 -22.70 -15.07
C LEU A 155 7.92 -22.48 -15.48
N ILE A 156 7.72 -21.59 -16.46
CA ILE A 156 6.42 -21.36 -17.11
C ILE A 156 6.41 -22.08 -18.45
N SER A 157 5.36 -22.85 -18.71
CA SER A 157 5.19 -23.58 -19.97
C SER A 157 5.00 -22.63 -21.16
N LYS A 158 5.32 -23.11 -22.37
CA LYS A 158 5.05 -22.39 -23.62
C LYS A 158 3.61 -21.88 -23.70
N SER A 159 2.63 -22.70 -23.31
CA SER A 159 1.20 -22.35 -23.37
C SER A 159 0.81 -21.17 -22.47
N LYS A 160 1.52 -20.96 -21.35
CA LYS A 160 1.25 -19.86 -20.41
C LYS A 160 2.18 -18.67 -20.58
N SER A 161 3.22 -18.79 -21.40
CA SER A 161 4.26 -17.77 -21.55
C SER A 161 3.69 -16.43 -22.03
N ALA A 162 2.81 -16.46 -23.05
CA ALA A 162 2.21 -15.23 -23.58
C ALA A 162 1.37 -14.49 -22.53
N ILE A 163 0.51 -15.22 -21.81
CA ILE A 163 -0.34 -14.65 -20.75
C ILE A 163 0.51 -14.08 -19.61
N PHE A 164 1.58 -14.78 -19.23
CA PHE A 164 2.48 -14.31 -18.18
C PHE A 164 3.24 -13.04 -18.58
N LEU A 165 3.77 -12.98 -19.80
CA LEU A 165 4.46 -11.77 -20.29
C LEU A 165 3.50 -10.58 -20.39
N GLN A 166 2.28 -10.81 -20.88
CA GLN A 166 1.23 -9.77 -20.90
C GLN A 166 0.87 -9.30 -19.48
N TRP A 167 0.83 -10.21 -18.51
CA TRP A 167 0.60 -9.87 -17.10
C TRP A 167 1.75 -9.07 -16.48
N LEU A 168 2.99 -9.30 -16.91
CA LEU A 168 4.13 -8.49 -16.51
C LEU A 168 4.10 -7.08 -17.09
N ASP A 169 3.62 -6.95 -18.33
CA ASP A 169 3.60 -5.70 -19.09
C ASP A 169 2.45 -4.76 -18.67
N ASN A 170 1.25 -5.31 -18.41
CA ASN A 170 0.03 -4.53 -18.17
C ASN A 170 -0.13 -4.04 -16.71
N ARG A 171 0.80 -3.20 -16.24
CA ARG A 171 0.83 -2.63 -14.89
C ARG A 171 0.59 -1.13 -14.86
#